data_AF-N1W5P0-F1
#
_entry.id   AF-N1W5P0-F1
#
_cell.length_a   1.000
_cell.length_b   1.000
_cell.length_c   1.000
_cell.angle_alpha   90.00
_cell.angle_beta   90.00
_cell.angle_gamma   90.00
#
_symmetry.space_group_name_H-M   'P 1'
#
loop_
_entity.id
_entity.type
_entity.pdbx_description
1 polymer ?
#
loop_
_entity_poly.entity_id
_entity_poly.type
_entity_poly.pdbx_seq_one_letter_code
_entity_poly.pdbx_strand_id
1 'polypeptide(L)'
;MRHHGDFSSEFALNCSIIRVIPLVLLLAFSHCSQRLIKKERLREINEYYDGKTYALQEEIKFSQTEVWKKGTLVKIYIESTPSLLKLKVYPIAESRESSVGKLAAYIINDDVKKKQYDLEDVEEWVGKKFTLVETNVKKKK
;
A
#
# COMPACT_ATOMS: atom_id res chain seq x y z
N MET A 1 -61.81 1.33 -55.24
CA MET A 1 -61.64 0.52 -54.01
C MET A 1 -60.14 0.28 -53.85
N ARG A 2 -59.40 1.12 -53.13
CA ARG A 2 -58.91 0.88 -51.75
C ARG A 2 -58.55 -0.59 -51.50
N HIS A 3 -57.26 -0.92 -51.38
CA HIS A 3 -56.59 -0.98 -50.07
C HIS A 3 -55.05 -1.07 -50.24
N HIS A 4 -54.39 -0.05 -49.71
CA HIS A 4 -53.01 -0.04 -49.22
C HIS A 4 -52.94 -0.85 -47.90
N GLY A 5 -51.75 -1.34 -47.55
CA GLY A 5 -51.41 -1.84 -46.21
C GLY A 5 -50.26 -2.84 -46.29
N ASP A 6 -49.03 -2.35 -46.47
CA ASP A 6 -48.05 -2.07 -45.39
C ASP A 6 -47.29 -3.31 -44.94
N PHE A 7 -46.23 -3.57 -45.70
CA PHE A 7 -45.12 -4.45 -45.39
C PHE A 7 -44.00 -3.57 -44.79
N SER A 8 -43.99 -3.35 -43.48
CA SER A 8 -42.81 -2.94 -42.68
C SER A 8 -43.23 -2.39 -41.32
N SER A 9 -43.24 -3.21 -40.27
CA SER A 9 -43.27 -2.73 -38.88
C SER A 9 -43.01 -3.88 -37.90
N GLU A 10 -41.85 -4.54 -37.94
CA GLU A 10 -41.52 -5.50 -36.86
C GLU A 10 -40.03 -5.63 -36.51
N PHE A 11 -39.18 -4.67 -36.89
CA PHE A 11 -37.73 -4.71 -36.56
C PHE A 11 -37.18 -3.38 -36.00
N ALA A 12 -38.01 -2.59 -35.30
CA ALA A 12 -37.59 -1.30 -34.75
C ALA A 12 -37.39 -1.26 -33.23
N LEU A 13 -37.44 -2.39 -32.52
CA LEU A 13 -37.37 -2.41 -31.04
C LEU A 13 -36.11 -3.02 -30.42
N ASN A 14 -35.21 -3.62 -31.21
CA ASN A 14 -34.07 -4.38 -30.68
C ASN A 14 -32.67 -3.76 -30.91
N CYS A 15 -32.58 -2.49 -31.33
CA CYS A 15 -31.27 -1.88 -31.67
C CYS A 15 -30.66 -0.99 -30.57
N SER A 16 -31.47 -0.45 -29.64
CA SER A 16 -30.96 0.46 -28.60
C SER A 16 -30.43 -0.22 -27.34
N ILE A 17 -30.97 -1.38 -26.96
CA ILE A 17 -30.65 -2.02 -25.67
C ILE A 17 -29.31 -2.78 -25.72
N ILE A 18 -28.93 -3.31 -26.89
CA ILE A 18 -27.72 -4.14 -27.08
C ILE A 18 -26.41 -3.33 -27.00
N ARG A 19 -26.46 -2.00 -27.20
CA ARG A 19 -25.26 -1.13 -27.14
C ARG A 19 -24.92 -0.61 -25.74
N VAL A 20 -25.85 -0.68 -24.78
CA VAL A 20 -25.64 -0.11 -23.44
C VAL A 20 -24.96 -1.11 -22.49
N ILE A 21 -25.20 -2.40 -22.71
CA ILE A 21 -24.67 -3.51 -21.90
C ILE A 21 -23.12 -3.55 -21.88
N PRO A 22 -22.38 -3.42 -22.99
CA PRO A 22 -20.92 -3.44 -22.94
C PRO A 22 -20.32 -2.20 -22.25
N LEU A 23 -21.01 -1.06 -22.26
CA LEU A 23 -20.56 0.18 -21.63
C LEU A 23 -20.66 0.10 -20.09
N VAL A 24 -21.73 -0.51 -19.58
CA VAL A 24 -21.93 -0.75 -18.15
C VAL A 24 -20.97 -1.84 -17.63
N LEU A 25 -20.66 -2.85 -18.44
CA LEU A 25 -19.65 -3.87 -18.09
C LEU A 25 -18.23 -3.27 -17.96
N LEU A 26 -17.85 -2.33 -18.83
CA LEU A 26 -16.55 -1.63 -18.78
C LEU A 26 -16.38 -0.76 -17.52
N LEU A 27 -17.46 -0.15 -17.02
CA LEU A 27 -17.45 0.61 -15.76
C LEU A 27 -17.42 -0.29 -14.51
N ALA A 28 -17.82 -1.56 -14.62
CA ALA A 28 -17.77 -2.51 -13.49
C ALA A 28 -16.35 -3.03 -13.21
N PHE A 29 -15.42 -2.95 -14.18
CA PHE A 29 -14.02 -3.38 -13.99
C PHE A 29 -13.08 -2.28 -13.45
N SER A 30 -13.56 -1.05 -13.27
CA SER A 30 -12.80 0.02 -12.61
C SER A 30 -12.97 0.01 -11.09
N HIS A 31 -13.21 -1.14 -10.47
CA HIS A 31 -12.99 -1.29 -9.04
C HIS A 31 -11.47 -1.40 -8.80
N CYS A 32 -10.76 -0.31 -9.10
CA CYS A 32 -9.39 -0.10 -8.67
C CYS A 32 -9.41 -0.15 -7.14
N SER A 33 -9.00 -1.30 -6.61
CA SER A 33 -8.80 -1.52 -5.18
C SER A 33 -7.99 -0.36 -4.62
N GLN A 34 -8.66 0.54 -3.90
CA GLN A 34 -8.09 1.81 -3.49
C GLN A 34 -7.05 1.49 -2.41
N ARG A 35 -5.77 1.69 -2.72
CA ARG A 35 -4.70 1.43 -1.75
C ARG A 35 -4.82 2.33 -0.53
N LEU A 36 -4.45 1.81 0.64
CA LEU A 36 -4.38 2.59 1.88
C LEU A 36 -3.38 3.76 1.75
N ILE A 37 -2.29 3.55 1.01
CA ILE A 37 -1.38 4.61 0.56
C ILE A 37 -1.28 4.53 -0.96
N LYS A 38 -1.50 5.67 -1.64
CA LYS A 38 -1.32 5.76 -3.10
C LYS A 38 0.10 5.38 -3.50
N LYS A 39 0.27 4.75 -4.67
CA LYS A 39 1.58 4.20 -5.09
C LYS A 39 2.67 5.26 -5.15
N GLU A 40 2.31 6.46 -5.62
CA GLU A 40 3.20 7.61 -5.77
C GLU A 40 3.67 8.10 -4.39
N ARG A 41 2.71 8.28 -3.47
CA ARG A 41 2.99 8.66 -2.07
C ARG A 41 3.80 7.60 -1.33
N LEU A 42 3.51 6.33 -1.53
CA LEU A 42 4.27 5.24 -0.93
C LEU A 42 5.74 5.28 -1.35
N ARG A 43 6.04 5.68 -2.59
CA ARG A 43 7.41 5.87 -3.05
C ARG A 43 8.08 7.03 -2.32
N GLU A 44 7.42 8.18 -2.23
CA GLU A 44 7.92 9.37 -1.50
C GLU A 44 8.21 9.05 -0.03
N ILE A 45 7.30 8.33 0.63
CA ILE A 45 7.48 7.88 2.02
C ILE A 45 8.70 6.95 2.14
N ASN A 46 8.84 5.97 1.26
CA ASN A 46 9.99 5.07 1.30
C ASN A 46 11.31 5.80 0.99
N GLU A 47 11.31 6.78 0.10
CA GLU A 47 12.47 7.65 -0.15
C GLU A 47 12.80 8.51 1.08
N TYR A 48 11.79 8.98 1.82
CA TYR A 48 11.98 9.73 3.07
C TYR A 48 12.64 8.89 4.18
N TYR A 49 12.34 7.59 4.24
CA TYR A 49 12.96 6.66 5.18
C TYR A 49 14.28 6.06 4.67
N ASP A 50 14.53 6.07 3.35
CA ASP A 50 15.80 5.62 2.79
C ASP A 50 16.97 6.47 3.31
N GLY A 51 18.04 5.81 3.75
CA GLY A 51 19.20 6.47 4.35
C GLY A 51 19.02 6.89 5.82
N LYS A 52 17.84 6.73 6.42
CA LYS A 52 17.66 6.94 7.87
C LYS A 52 17.90 5.66 8.65
N THR A 53 18.51 5.82 9.81
CA THR A 53 18.78 4.75 10.77
C THR A 53 18.08 5.06 12.08
N TYR A 54 17.36 4.06 12.57
CA TYR A 54 16.57 4.14 13.77
C TYR A 54 17.09 3.16 14.82
N ALA A 55 16.98 3.51 16.10
CA ALA A 55 17.16 2.59 17.21
C ALA A 55 15.81 2.12 17.73
N LEU A 56 15.76 0.84 18.10
CA LEU A 56 14.62 0.28 18.83
C LEU A 56 14.48 0.90 20.21
N GLN A 57 13.27 1.34 20.57
CA GLN A 57 12.97 1.78 21.94
C GLN A 57 12.68 0.63 22.90
N GLU A 58 12.26 -0.52 22.37
CA GLU A 58 11.86 -1.72 23.12
C GLU A 58 12.53 -2.97 22.52
N GLU A 59 12.58 -4.06 23.29
CA GLU A 59 13.03 -5.34 22.75
C GLU A 59 11.98 -5.96 21.82
N ILE A 60 12.42 -6.55 20.71
CA ILE A 60 11.55 -7.27 19.77
C ILE A 60 11.98 -8.73 19.77
N LYS A 61 11.04 -9.62 20.11
CA LYS A 61 11.23 -11.08 20.02
C LYS A 61 10.61 -11.56 18.71
N PHE A 62 11.45 -12.07 17.81
CA PHE A 62 11.01 -12.65 16.55
C PHE A 62 10.66 -14.12 16.69
N SER A 63 11.50 -14.81 17.45
CA SER A 63 11.39 -16.22 17.73
C SER A 63 11.99 -16.49 19.12
N GLN A 64 11.95 -17.75 19.57
CA GLN A 64 12.58 -18.14 20.83
C GLN A 64 14.11 -17.94 20.81
N THR A 65 14.71 -17.86 19.63
CA THR A 65 16.17 -17.76 19.45
C THR A 65 16.63 -16.38 18.99
N GLU A 66 15.75 -15.55 18.45
CA GLU A 66 16.11 -14.26 17.85
C GLU A 66 15.37 -13.11 18.54
N VAL A 67 16.14 -12.36 19.34
CA VAL A 67 15.67 -11.20 20.11
C VAL A 67 16.56 -10.02 19.77
N TRP A 68 15.94 -8.94 19.29
CA TRP A 68 16.63 -7.66 19.12
C TRP A 68 16.43 -6.82 20.36
N LYS A 69 17.54 -6.40 20.95
CA LYS A 69 17.54 -5.61 22.19
C LYS A 69 17.19 -4.15 21.88
N LYS A 70 16.71 -3.44 22.90
CA LYS A 70 16.62 -1.98 22.87
C LYS A 70 17.97 -1.38 22.43
N GLY A 71 17.92 -0.39 21.54
CA GLY A 71 19.11 0.25 20.96
C GLY A 71 19.64 -0.42 19.69
N THR A 72 19.10 -1.57 19.27
CA THR A 72 19.47 -2.18 17.97
C THR A 72 19.17 -1.21 16.83
N LEU A 73 20.16 -1.01 15.95
CA LEU A 73 20.06 -0.12 14.80
C LEU A 73 19.41 -0.82 13.62
N VAL A 74 18.37 -0.19 13.08
CA VAL A 74 17.51 -0.73 12.05
C VAL A 74 17.15 0.29 10.98
N LYS A 75 16.78 -0.21 9.80
CA LYS A 75 16.19 0.54 8.70
C LYS A 75 14.71 0.22 8.61
N ILE A 76 13.94 1.18 8.11
CA ILE A 76 12.48 1.09 7.99
C ILE A 76 12.11 1.08 6.51
N TYR A 77 11.14 0.23 6.16
CA TYR A 77 10.54 0.16 4.84
C TYR A 77 9.02 -0.01 4.97
N ILE A 78 8.25 0.78 4.23
CA ILE A 78 6.80 0.77 4.28
C ILE A 78 6.24 -0.01 3.10
N GLU A 79 5.40 -1.01 3.40
CA GLU A 79 4.64 -1.78 2.43
C GLU A 79 3.15 -1.48 2.57
N SER A 80 2.51 -1.05 1.48
CA SER A 80 1.07 -0.84 1.44
C SER A 80 0.42 -1.64 0.33
N THR A 81 -0.58 -2.44 0.73
CA THR A 81 -1.55 -3.10 -0.14
C THR A 81 -2.93 -2.45 0.08
N PRO A 82 -3.96 -2.81 -0.70
CA PRO A 82 -5.31 -2.28 -0.48
C PRO A 82 -5.94 -2.58 0.87
N SER A 83 -5.52 -3.66 1.53
CA SER A 83 -6.08 -4.08 2.82
C SER A 83 -5.10 -3.94 3.98
N LEU A 84 -3.84 -3.60 3.71
CA LEU A 84 -2.77 -3.76 4.68
C LEU A 84 -1.70 -2.68 4.55
N LEU A 85 -1.37 -2.05 5.66
CA LEU A 85 -0.25 -1.15 5.80
C LEU A 85 0.74 -1.78 6.79
N LYS A 86 1.90 -2.18 6.27
CA LYS A 86 2.96 -2.85 7.01
C LYS A 86 4.18 -1.96 7.11
N LEU A 87 4.72 -1.84 8.32
CA LEU A 87 6.04 -1.32 8.56
C LEU A 87 7.01 -2.48 8.73
N LYS A 88 7.96 -2.58 7.79
CA LYS A 88 9.02 -3.59 7.80
C LYS A 88 10.31 -3.00 8.37
N VAL A 89 10.95 -3.75 9.25
CA VAL A 89 12.17 -3.36 9.95
C VAL A 89 13.24 -4.42 9.74
N TYR A 90 14.44 -4.00 9.40
CA TYR A 90 15.59 -4.89 9.21
C TYR A 90 16.88 -4.27 9.77
N PRO A 91 17.87 -5.08 10.18
CA PRO A 91 19.14 -4.57 10.72
C PRO A 91 19.88 -3.74 9.67
N ILE A 92 20.61 -2.71 10.10
CA ILE A 92 21.37 -1.85 9.17
C ILE A 92 22.42 -2.61 8.34
N ALA A 93 22.95 -3.71 8.88
CA ALA A 93 24.03 -4.52 8.32
C ALA A 93 23.55 -5.44 7.19
N GLU A 94 22.25 -5.68 7.09
CA GLU A 94 21.68 -6.58 6.10
C GLU A 94 20.90 -5.78 5.03
N SER A 95 20.81 -6.34 3.82
CA SER A 95 19.90 -5.82 2.80
C SER A 95 18.49 -6.34 3.06
N ARG A 96 17.46 -5.58 2.64
CA ARG A 96 16.06 -5.98 2.79
C ARG A 96 15.80 -7.37 2.20
N GLU A 97 16.44 -7.67 1.07
CA GLU A 97 16.33 -8.95 0.35
C GLU A 97 17.09 -10.08 1.05
N SER A 98 18.16 -9.78 1.78
CA SER A 98 18.92 -10.76 2.56
C SER A 98 18.31 -11.03 3.94
N SER A 99 17.48 -10.11 4.47
CA SER A 99 16.82 -10.25 5.76
C SER A 99 15.52 -11.06 5.73
N VAL A 100 15.29 -11.87 4.70
CA VAL A 100 14.12 -12.74 4.59
C VAL A 100 14.10 -13.72 5.78
N GLY A 101 13.15 -13.53 6.69
CA GLY A 101 13.02 -14.29 7.95
C GLY A 101 13.39 -13.53 9.22
N LYS A 102 14.15 -12.42 9.11
CA LYS A 102 14.52 -11.54 10.23
C LYS A 102 13.81 -10.17 10.17
N LEU A 103 12.84 -10.02 9.27
CA LEU A 103 12.11 -8.78 9.08
C LEU A 103 11.00 -8.64 10.11
N ALA A 104 11.03 -7.56 10.90
CA ALA A 104 9.94 -7.26 11.83
C ALA A 104 8.86 -6.57 11.02
N ALA A 105 7.67 -7.16 10.97
CA ALA A 105 6.55 -6.58 10.24
C ALA A 105 5.46 -6.19 11.24
N TYR A 106 5.22 -4.89 11.36
CA TYR A 106 4.13 -4.34 12.14
C TYR A 106 2.98 -3.97 11.22
N ILE A 107 1.75 -4.33 11.61
CA ILE A 107 0.55 -3.97 10.85
C ILE A 107 -0.03 -2.69 11.45
N ILE A 108 0.19 -1.55 10.79
CA ILE A 108 -0.24 -0.24 11.28
C ILE A 108 -1.77 -0.12 11.28
N ASN A 109 -2.42 -0.65 10.24
CA ASN A 109 -3.85 -0.48 10.04
C ASN A 109 -4.74 -1.45 10.85
N ASP A 110 -4.14 -2.34 11.65
CA ASP A 110 -4.88 -3.19 12.59
C ASP A 110 -5.22 -2.40 13.87
N ASP A 111 -4.26 -1.61 14.36
CA ASP A 111 -4.43 -0.71 15.51
C ASP A 111 -5.31 0.51 15.20
N VAL A 112 -5.20 1.06 13.99
CA VAL A 112 -5.88 2.29 13.58
C VAL A 112 -6.54 2.03 12.25
N LYS A 113 -7.88 2.05 12.14
CA LYS A 113 -8.59 1.84 10.85
C LYS A 113 -8.92 3.16 10.16
N LYS A 114 -8.11 3.56 9.18
CA LYS A 114 -8.36 4.72 8.30
C LYS A 114 -8.59 4.28 6.86
N LYS A 115 -9.29 5.13 6.09
CA LYS A 115 -9.48 4.92 4.64
C LYS A 115 -8.20 5.22 3.85
N GLN A 116 -7.40 6.18 4.28
CA GLN A 116 -6.09 6.54 3.72
C GLN A 116 -5.13 6.93 4.84
N TYR A 117 -3.83 6.71 4.61
CA TYR A 117 -2.75 7.11 5.52
C TYR A 117 -1.78 8.00 4.77
N ASP A 118 -1.23 8.98 5.48
CA ASP A 118 -0.20 9.87 4.97
C ASP A 118 1.13 9.67 5.73
N LEU A 119 2.18 10.41 5.33
CA LEU A 119 3.50 10.30 5.97
C LEU A 119 3.43 10.58 7.47
N GLU A 120 2.67 11.60 7.87
CA GLU A 120 2.51 12.01 9.27
C GLU A 120 1.97 10.88 10.15
N ASP A 121 1.00 10.11 9.64
CA ASP A 121 0.44 8.95 10.35
C ASP A 121 1.50 7.87 10.58
N VAL A 122 2.33 7.62 9.57
CA VAL A 122 3.42 6.64 9.64
C VAL A 122 4.50 7.14 10.59
N GLU A 123 4.85 8.42 10.54
CA GLU A 123 5.84 9.04 11.44
C GLU A 123 5.41 8.99 12.90
N GLU A 124 4.14 9.29 13.19
CA GLU A 124 3.60 9.20 14.54
C GLU A 124 3.72 7.75 15.07
N TRP A 125 3.39 6.77 14.23
CA TRP A 125 3.53 5.35 14.62
C TRP A 125 4.99 4.95 14.81
N VAL A 126 5.88 5.38 13.90
CA VAL A 126 7.33 5.15 13.99
C VAL A 126 7.89 5.74 15.28
N GLY A 127 7.55 6.99 15.61
CA GLY A 127 8.07 7.69 16.79
C GLY A 127 7.71 7.03 18.13
N LYS A 128 6.63 6.24 18.16
CA LYS A 128 6.23 5.45 19.34
C LYS A 128 7.14 4.26 19.62
N LYS A 129 7.82 3.72 18.61
CA LYS A 129 8.59 2.47 18.70
C LYS A 129 10.08 2.63 18.37
N PHE A 130 10.42 3.70 17.66
CA PHE A 130 11.74 3.91 17.09
C PHE A 130 12.22 5.33 17.37
N THR A 131 13.51 5.48 17.64
CA THR A 131 14.17 6.77 17.78
C THR A 131 15.11 6.97 16.61
N LEU A 132 15.03 8.11 15.93
CA LEU A 132 15.98 8.46 14.88
C LEU A 132 17.37 8.68 15.49
N VAL A 133 18.38 7.96 14.99
CA VAL A 133 19.77 8.05 15.49
C VAL A 133 20.66 8.74 14.47
N GLU A 134 20.59 8.32 13.21
CA GLU A 134 21.43 8.88 12.15
C GLU A 134 20.62 9.10 10.87
N THR A 135 20.86 10.25 10.25
CA THR A 135 20.51 10.51 8.86
C THR A 135 21.78 10.33 8.03
N ASN A 136 21.93 9.16 7.41
CA ASN A 136 22.96 8.97 6.40
C ASN A 136 22.50 9.71 5.14
N VAL A 137 22.75 11.03 5.12
CA VAL A 137 22.65 11.82 3.90
C VAL A 137 23.69 11.22 2.96
N LYS A 138 23.26 10.35 2.05
CA LYS A 138 24.10 9.84 0.96
C LYS A 138 24.69 11.06 0.26
N LYS A 139 25.92 11.45 0.62
CA LYS A 139 26.72 12.37 -0.15
C LYS A 139 26.94 11.68 -1.50
N LYS A 140 26.09 11.98 -2.48
CA LYS A 140 26.36 11.68 -3.87
C LYS A 140 27.69 12.37 -4.19
N LYS A 141 28.72 11.55 -4.37
CA LYS A 141 30.00 11.97 -4.95
C LYS A 141 29.85 11.97 -6.46
#